data_AF-A0A353C6I6-F1
#
_entry.id   AF-A0A353C6I6-F1
#
_cell.length_a   1.000
_cell.length_b   1.000
_cell.length_c   1.000
_cell.angle_alpha   90.00
_cell.angle_beta   90.00
_cell.angle_gamma   90.00
#
_symmetry.space_group_name_H-M   'P 1'
#
loop_
_entity.id
_entity.type
_entity.pdbx_description
1 polymer ?
#
loop_
_entity_poly.entity_id
_entity_poly.type
_entity_poly.pdbx_seq_one_letter_code
_entity_poly.pdbx_strand_id
1 'polypeptide(L)'
;MSIVAVAALSITAQFPAKIPKIPKLEKPKPEQTGTESSKPDGNPSTSPSASKSSTYSEPSRKSQYDFVRPTEKILLVHDSIYIQAFTHASYWKTPNQKQSSWVPTVRFTVFYDWKAELPFVAEYFNPDGTLWFSEPLELGRPAADRTVMSKSSRDVTYKMRDTKASIATGLFGIKITNSATGEVVFQGKFKVGKFPIQFSRETRNEYFVDHDWLMPIGDVSFHFSNFSGQDLGFNFPVQVGMWFKKSLGSTDHGLEGRLFYKGQQIATTKPNEREDRASEFAVNSPDLHHWRRWEFQWSDKSDREINVDNGGSYHRDNMPKSFFIDKNPGEYTVKVFHNGVPVREAKFTVGADGKVVDGGYQKPGYLTYHKVLIPVTIIGNSEKWNTAAWKTEAFYGNLMKGFLVP
;
A
#
# COMPACT_ATOMS: atom_id res chain seq x y z
N MET A 1 30.37 51.10 -14.43
CA MET A 1 29.67 49.84 -14.76
C MET A 1 28.92 49.39 -13.51
N SER A 2 27.61 49.58 -13.48
CA SER A 2 26.77 49.19 -12.34
C SER A 2 25.94 47.98 -12.74
N ILE A 3 26.09 46.88 -12.01
CA ILE A 3 25.35 45.63 -12.19
C ILE A 3 24.03 45.77 -11.43
N VAL A 4 22.91 45.73 -12.14
CA VAL A 4 21.56 45.70 -11.56
C VAL A 4 21.16 44.24 -11.37
N ALA A 5 21.01 43.82 -10.11
CA ALA A 5 20.49 42.52 -9.74
C ALA A 5 18.95 42.54 -9.81
N VAL A 6 18.37 41.68 -10.63
CA VAL A 6 16.91 41.46 -10.71
C VAL A 6 16.54 40.34 -9.75
N ALA A 7 15.86 40.70 -8.65
CA ALA A 7 15.29 39.74 -7.71
C ALA A 7 13.99 39.16 -8.28
N ALA A 8 13.92 37.84 -8.42
CA ALA A 8 12.71 37.12 -8.81
C ALA A 8 11.77 36.97 -7.61
N LEU A 9 10.66 37.71 -7.62
CA LEU A 9 9.56 37.55 -6.68
C LEU A 9 8.74 36.30 -7.04
N SER A 10 8.78 35.30 -6.17
CA SER A 10 7.91 34.12 -6.26
C SER A 10 6.55 34.46 -5.65
N ILE A 11 5.55 34.71 -6.49
CA ILE A 11 4.16 34.90 -6.06
C ILE A 11 3.55 33.53 -5.76
N THR A 12 3.38 33.21 -4.48
CA THR A 12 2.58 32.07 -4.03
C THR A 12 1.12 32.50 -3.97
N ALA A 13 0.36 32.20 -5.02
CA ALA A 13 -1.09 32.39 -5.02
C ALA A 13 -1.74 31.38 -4.07
N GLN A 14 -2.20 31.85 -2.90
CA GLN A 14 -3.13 31.10 -2.06
C GLN A 14 -4.52 31.15 -2.72
N PHE A 15 -4.94 30.04 -3.33
CA PHE A 15 -6.31 29.91 -3.82
C PHE A 15 -7.27 29.64 -2.66
N PRO A 16 -8.35 30.43 -2.49
CA PRO A 16 -9.43 30.07 -1.60
C PRO A 16 -10.26 28.96 -2.26
N ALA A 17 -9.88 27.70 -2.03
CA ALA A 17 -10.67 26.57 -2.45
C ALA A 17 -11.96 26.50 -1.61
N LYS A 18 -13.08 26.99 -2.14
CA LYS A 18 -14.41 26.64 -1.64
C LYS A 18 -14.62 25.15 -1.89
N ILE A 19 -14.41 24.34 -0.84
CA ILE A 19 -14.67 22.91 -0.86
C ILE A 19 -16.18 22.69 -1.07
N PRO A 20 -16.62 21.97 -2.11
CA PRO A 20 -18.02 21.55 -2.23
C PRO A 20 -18.39 20.65 -1.05
N LYS A 21 -19.49 20.98 -0.35
CA LYS A 21 -20.02 20.13 0.73
C LYS A 21 -20.40 18.77 0.15
N ILE A 22 -19.79 17.71 0.67
CA ILE A 22 -20.14 16.32 0.36
C ILE A 22 -21.52 16.03 0.97
N PRO A 23 -22.50 15.49 0.21
CA PRO A 23 -23.78 15.05 0.75
C PRO A 23 -23.58 13.94 1.79
N LYS A 24 -24.24 14.05 2.95
CA LYS A 24 -24.25 12.98 3.96
C LYS A 24 -24.98 11.76 3.40
N LEU A 25 -24.31 10.61 3.39
CA LEU A 25 -24.96 9.31 3.19
C LEU A 25 -25.92 9.03 4.36
N GLU A 26 -27.20 8.81 4.06
CA GLU A 26 -28.16 8.27 5.02
C GLU A 26 -27.85 6.81 5.33
N LYS A 27 -27.87 6.44 6.62
CA LYS A 27 -27.67 5.05 7.06
C LYS A 27 -28.95 4.25 6.83
N PRO A 28 -28.91 3.06 6.23
CA PRO A 28 -30.05 2.16 6.20
C PRO A 28 -30.30 1.56 7.60
N LYS A 29 -31.59 1.42 7.91
CA LYS A 29 -32.14 0.87 9.16
C LYS A 29 -32.05 -0.67 9.12
N PRO A 30 -31.63 -1.35 10.21
CA PRO A 30 -31.53 -2.81 10.22
C PRO A 30 -32.91 -3.47 10.31
N GLU A 31 -33.13 -4.44 9.45
CA GLU A 31 -34.27 -5.36 9.45
C GLU A 31 -33.96 -6.55 10.38
N GLN A 32 -34.94 -6.92 11.21
CA GLN A 32 -34.90 -8.08 12.10
C GLN A 32 -35.37 -9.32 11.35
N THR A 33 -34.64 -10.44 11.47
CA THR A 33 -35.13 -11.76 11.07
C THR A 33 -35.12 -12.71 12.25
N GLY A 34 -36.28 -13.28 12.54
CA GLY A 34 -36.49 -14.27 13.58
C GLY A 34 -36.22 -15.71 13.13
N THR A 35 -35.77 -16.49 14.10
CA THR A 35 -36.09 -17.89 14.45
C THR A 35 -36.41 -18.90 13.35
N GLU A 36 -35.65 -20.02 13.29
CA GLU A 36 -36.23 -21.36 13.47
C GLU A 36 -35.19 -22.44 13.80
N SER A 37 -35.63 -23.38 14.62
CA SER A 37 -34.88 -24.49 15.23
C SER A 37 -35.42 -25.81 14.69
N SER A 38 -34.55 -26.76 14.35
CA SER A 38 -34.96 -28.17 14.22
C SER A 38 -33.80 -29.13 14.47
N LYS A 39 -34.02 -30.02 15.45
CA LYS A 39 -33.29 -31.26 15.79
C LYS A 39 -33.15 -32.22 14.59
N PRO A 40 -32.24 -33.20 14.69
CA PRO A 40 -32.73 -34.58 14.62
C PRO A 40 -32.10 -35.55 15.64
N ASP A 41 -32.95 -36.46 16.14
CA ASP A 41 -32.59 -37.68 16.89
C ASP A 41 -32.36 -38.85 15.91
N GLY A 42 -31.51 -39.82 16.29
CA GLY A 42 -31.64 -41.21 15.82
C GLY A 42 -30.40 -41.86 15.21
N ASN A 43 -29.64 -42.58 16.04
CA ASN A 43 -28.68 -43.63 15.68
C ASN A 43 -29.40 -45.01 15.82
N PRO A 44 -29.00 -46.11 15.12
CA PRO A 44 -27.98 -46.98 15.72
C PRO A 44 -27.09 -47.83 14.76
N SER A 45 -25.82 -47.97 15.18
CA SER A 45 -25.00 -49.20 15.35
C SER A 45 -24.83 -50.24 14.22
N THR A 46 -23.56 -50.49 13.83
CA THR A 46 -22.87 -51.80 13.96
C THR A 46 -21.35 -51.70 13.70
N SER A 47 -20.58 -52.43 14.52
CA SER A 47 -19.11 -52.46 14.74
C SER A 47 -18.33 -53.38 13.75
N PRO A 48 -17.04 -53.71 13.99
CA PRO A 48 -15.85 -52.87 14.03
C PRO A 48 -14.76 -53.38 13.06
N SER A 49 -13.82 -52.52 12.64
CA SER A 49 -12.54 -53.01 12.11
C SER A 49 -11.40 -52.16 12.64
N ALA A 50 -10.53 -52.81 13.41
CA ALA A 50 -9.47 -52.20 14.17
C ALA A 50 -8.27 -51.88 13.27
N SER A 51 -8.09 -50.60 12.92
CA SER A 51 -6.79 -50.07 12.53
C SER A 51 -6.26 -49.22 13.68
N LYS A 52 -5.16 -49.65 14.30
CA LYS A 52 -4.39 -48.84 15.26
C LYS A 52 -3.77 -47.65 14.52
N SER A 53 -4.54 -46.59 14.36
CA SER A 53 -4.02 -45.25 14.09
C SER A 53 -3.59 -44.67 15.45
N SER A 54 -2.29 -44.41 15.61
CA SER A 54 -1.77 -43.68 16.75
C SER A 54 -2.33 -42.26 16.69
N THR A 55 -3.44 -42.02 17.40
CA THR A 55 -3.98 -40.69 17.62
C THR A 55 -3.06 -39.99 18.61
N TYR A 56 -1.96 -39.40 18.11
CA TYR A 56 -1.33 -38.28 18.79
C TYR A 56 -2.32 -37.12 18.71
N SER A 57 -3.18 -37.01 19.72
CA SER A 57 -3.92 -35.79 19.98
C SER A 57 -2.93 -34.75 20.50
N GLU A 58 -2.14 -34.16 19.58
CA GLU A 58 -1.47 -32.92 19.92
C GLU A 58 -2.56 -31.88 20.22
N PRO A 59 -2.45 -31.13 21.33
CA PRO A 59 -3.34 -30.01 21.57
C PRO A 59 -3.29 -29.10 20.35
N SER A 60 -4.44 -28.83 19.72
CA SER A 60 -4.52 -27.99 18.54
C SER A 60 -3.87 -26.64 18.86
N ARG A 61 -2.64 -26.42 18.40
CA ARG A 61 -1.90 -25.18 18.57
C ARG A 61 -2.61 -24.14 17.71
N LYS A 62 -3.56 -23.41 18.29
CA LYS A 62 -4.20 -22.27 17.62
C LYS A 62 -3.12 -21.22 17.37
N SER A 63 -2.84 -20.96 16.09
CA SER A 63 -2.04 -19.79 15.69
C SER A 63 -2.63 -18.55 16.35
N GLN A 64 -1.80 -17.71 16.96
CA GLN A 64 -2.24 -16.42 17.48
C GLN A 64 -2.78 -15.51 16.36
N TYR A 65 -2.30 -15.74 15.13
CA TYR A 65 -2.72 -15.04 13.92
C TYR A 65 -3.69 -15.93 13.13
N ASP A 66 -4.98 -15.67 13.27
CA ASP A 66 -6.02 -16.31 12.46
C ASP A 66 -6.09 -15.62 11.10
N PHE A 67 -6.00 -16.41 10.03
CA PHE A 67 -6.25 -15.88 8.70
C PHE A 67 -7.64 -15.26 8.66
N VAL A 68 -7.63 -14.00 8.26
CA VAL A 68 -8.84 -13.31 7.86
C VAL A 68 -9.49 -14.12 6.74
N ARG A 69 -10.74 -14.53 6.96
CA ARG A 69 -11.54 -15.07 5.87
C ARG A 69 -12.19 -13.93 5.11
N PRO A 70 -12.12 -13.93 3.77
CA PRO A 70 -12.84 -12.96 2.98
C PRO A 70 -14.34 -13.08 3.22
N THR A 71 -15.03 -11.95 3.14
CA THR A 71 -16.50 -11.85 3.20
C THR A 71 -17.05 -11.46 1.83
N GLU A 72 -18.37 -11.51 1.67
CA GLU A 72 -19.07 -11.01 0.47
C GLU A 72 -18.85 -9.50 0.27
N LYS A 73 -18.53 -8.77 1.35
CA LYS A 73 -18.15 -7.36 1.27
C LYS A 73 -16.78 -7.21 0.64
N ILE A 74 -16.73 -6.44 -0.44
CA ILE A 74 -15.51 -6.03 -1.13
C ILE A 74 -14.74 -5.04 -0.26
N LEU A 75 -13.47 -5.33 -0.01
CA LEU A 75 -12.60 -4.46 0.77
C LEU A 75 -11.43 -4.01 -0.09
N LEU A 76 -11.27 -2.69 -0.23
CA LEU A 76 -10.10 -2.11 -0.87
C LEU A 76 -8.88 -2.26 0.04
N VAL A 77 -7.78 -2.80 -0.49
CA VAL A 77 -6.48 -2.82 0.19
C VAL A 77 -5.86 -1.42 0.06
N HIS A 78 -5.94 -0.61 1.11
CA HIS A 78 -5.76 0.84 1.03
C HIS A 78 -4.37 1.29 0.55
N ASP A 79 -3.31 0.57 0.92
CA ASP A 79 -1.92 0.86 0.50
C ASP A 79 -1.65 0.51 -0.98
N SER A 80 -2.56 -0.21 -1.64
CA SER A 80 -2.38 -0.72 -3.01
C SER A 80 -2.76 0.26 -4.13
N ILE A 81 -3.41 1.39 -3.82
CA ILE A 81 -3.79 2.40 -4.83
C ILE A 81 -2.53 2.95 -5.47
N TYR A 82 -2.38 2.74 -6.78
CA TYR A 82 -1.30 3.27 -7.59
C TYR A 82 -1.87 3.97 -8.81
N ILE A 83 -1.51 5.25 -8.98
CA ILE A 83 -1.96 6.09 -10.09
C ILE A 83 -0.72 6.48 -10.89
N GLN A 84 -0.75 6.33 -12.21
CA GLN A 84 0.36 6.69 -13.08
C GLN A 84 -0.10 7.67 -14.15
N ALA A 85 0.83 8.49 -14.65
CA ALA A 85 0.66 9.24 -15.87
C ALA A 85 1.30 8.44 -17.01
N PHE A 86 0.48 7.89 -17.90
CA PHE A 86 0.96 7.16 -19.05
C PHE A 86 1.28 8.16 -20.17
N THR A 87 2.57 8.38 -20.43
CA THR A 87 3.04 9.38 -21.41
C THR A 87 2.88 8.88 -22.84
N HIS A 88 2.50 9.80 -23.72
CA HIS A 88 2.44 9.62 -25.16
C HIS A 88 3.39 10.59 -25.86
N ALA A 89 3.98 10.14 -26.96
CA ALA A 89 4.94 10.92 -27.74
C ALA A 89 4.35 12.15 -28.43
N SER A 90 3.02 12.19 -28.62
CA SER A 90 2.30 13.23 -29.34
C SER A 90 1.06 13.70 -28.57
N TYR A 91 0.57 14.89 -28.90
CA TYR A 91 -0.70 15.40 -28.41
C TYR A 91 -1.71 15.47 -29.54
N TRP A 92 -2.85 14.80 -29.38
CA TRP A 92 -3.84 14.61 -30.44
C TRP A 92 -4.47 15.91 -30.95
N LYS A 93 -4.51 16.98 -30.13
CA LYS A 93 -5.00 18.30 -30.58
C LYS A 93 -4.00 19.06 -31.44
N THR A 94 -2.72 18.72 -31.35
CA THR A 94 -1.63 19.34 -32.11
C THR A 94 -0.70 18.27 -32.67
N PRO A 95 -1.19 17.37 -33.55
CA PRO A 95 -0.43 16.18 -33.98
C PRO A 95 0.86 16.52 -34.74
N ASN A 96 0.93 17.72 -35.32
CA ASN A 96 2.11 18.22 -36.04
C ASN A 96 3.15 18.88 -35.12
N GLN A 97 2.83 19.08 -33.83
CA GLN A 97 3.76 19.61 -32.84
C GLN A 97 4.44 18.46 -32.11
N LYS A 98 5.75 18.63 -31.86
CA LYS A 98 6.58 17.68 -31.11
C LYS A 98 6.33 17.84 -29.60
N GLN A 99 5.10 17.57 -29.18
CA GLN A 99 4.66 17.74 -27.80
C GLN A 99 4.11 16.42 -27.26
N SER A 100 4.73 15.96 -26.17
CA SER A 100 4.24 14.84 -25.38
C SER A 100 2.93 15.17 -24.64
N SER A 101 2.05 14.20 -24.52
CA SER A 101 0.83 14.27 -23.70
C SER A 101 0.75 13.06 -22.76
N TRP A 102 -0.27 12.98 -21.91
CA TRP A 102 -0.46 11.85 -21.01
C TRP A 102 -1.94 11.56 -20.73
N VAL A 103 -2.22 10.35 -20.24
CA VAL A 103 -3.50 9.94 -19.66
C VAL A 103 -3.26 9.27 -18.29
N PRO A 104 -4.14 9.45 -17.30
CA PRO A 104 -4.02 8.71 -16.05
C PRO A 104 -4.31 7.23 -16.26
N THR A 105 -3.66 6.39 -15.46
CA THR A 105 -4.02 4.99 -15.26
C THR A 105 -4.05 4.71 -13.77
N VAL A 106 -4.84 3.72 -13.35
CA VAL A 106 -4.93 3.31 -11.95
C VAL A 106 -4.82 1.79 -11.83
N ARG A 107 -4.24 1.32 -10.72
CA ARG A 107 -4.40 -0.06 -10.25
C ARG A 107 -4.58 -0.09 -8.74
N PHE A 108 -5.26 -1.11 -8.25
CA PHE A 108 -5.43 -1.38 -6.83
C PHE A 108 -5.80 -2.83 -6.60
N THR A 109 -5.71 -3.27 -5.35
CA THR A 109 -6.04 -4.60 -4.91
C THR A 109 -7.30 -4.57 -4.05
N VAL A 110 -8.19 -5.53 -4.25
CA VAL A 110 -9.33 -5.77 -3.37
C VAL A 110 -9.25 -7.16 -2.76
N PHE A 111 -9.80 -7.30 -1.56
CA PHE A 111 -9.94 -8.54 -0.82
C PHE A 111 -11.43 -8.88 -0.71
N TYR A 112 -11.81 -10.07 -1.18
CA TYR A 112 -13.22 -10.52 -1.25
C TYR A 112 -13.31 -12.04 -1.45
N ASP A 113 -14.51 -12.60 -1.31
CA ASP A 113 -14.74 -14.06 -1.25
C ASP A 113 -14.97 -14.74 -2.62
N TRP A 114 -14.74 -14.01 -3.71
CA TRP A 114 -14.91 -14.46 -5.11
C TRP A 114 -16.35 -14.71 -5.56
N LYS A 115 -17.35 -14.34 -4.76
CA LYS A 115 -18.76 -14.50 -5.14
C LYS A 115 -19.37 -13.26 -5.79
N ALA A 116 -18.82 -12.08 -5.52
CA ALA A 116 -19.32 -10.82 -6.06
C ALA A 116 -18.71 -10.52 -7.43
N GLU A 117 -19.52 -10.00 -8.36
CA GLU A 117 -18.99 -9.31 -9.54
C GLU A 117 -18.32 -8.01 -9.11
N LEU A 118 -17.18 -7.68 -9.73
CA LEU A 118 -16.40 -6.48 -9.40
C LEU A 118 -16.29 -5.50 -10.58
N PRO A 119 -17.40 -5.01 -11.16
CA PRO A 119 -17.34 -4.13 -12.31
C PRO A 119 -16.98 -2.70 -11.85
N PHE A 120 -15.70 -2.43 -11.62
CA PHE A 120 -15.26 -1.11 -11.19
C PHE A 120 -15.19 -0.13 -12.38
N VAL A 121 -15.53 1.12 -12.11
CA VAL A 121 -15.34 2.26 -13.03
C VAL A 121 -14.49 3.30 -12.33
N ALA A 122 -13.45 3.78 -13.03
CA ALA A 122 -12.68 4.95 -12.62
C ALA A 122 -13.20 6.19 -13.35
N GLU A 123 -13.49 7.25 -12.59
CA GLU A 123 -13.80 8.58 -13.07
C GLU A 123 -12.64 9.52 -12.73
N TYR A 124 -12.12 10.22 -13.73
CA TYR A 124 -11.04 11.19 -13.58
C TYR A 124 -11.58 12.61 -13.74
N PHE A 125 -11.06 13.53 -12.94
CA PHE A 125 -11.54 14.92 -12.90
C PHE A 125 -10.39 15.89 -13.19
N ASN A 126 -10.70 16.93 -13.96
CA ASN A 126 -9.81 18.06 -14.20
C ASN A 126 -9.48 18.80 -12.90
N PRO A 127 -8.47 19.68 -12.90
CA PRO A 127 -8.12 20.46 -11.71
C PRO A 127 -9.23 21.38 -11.18
N ASP A 128 -10.16 21.77 -12.03
CA ASP A 128 -11.36 22.55 -11.67
C ASP A 128 -12.49 21.69 -11.06
N GLY A 129 -12.30 20.37 -10.98
CA GLY A 129 -13.28 19.41 -10.47
C GLY A 129 -14.30 18.92 -11.50
N THR A 130 -14.25 19.39 -12.75
CA THR A 130 -15.12 18.88 -13.81
C THR A 130 -14.71 17.46 -14.22
N LEU A 131 -15.67 16.62 -14.58
CA LEU A 131 -15.40 15.28 -15.08
C LEU A 131 -14.59 15.37 -16.38
N TRP A 132 -13.44 14.70 -16.43
CA TRP A 132 -12.59 14.61 -17.61
C TRP A 132 -13.00 13.43 -18.49
N PHE A 133 -13.01 12.21 -17.92
CA PHE A 133 -13.53 11.01 -18.54
C PHE A 133 -13.71 9.89 -17.51
N SER A 134 -14.33 8.79 -17.93
CA SER A 134 -14.46 7.56 -17.16
C SER A 134 -13.99 6.35 -17.97
N GLU A 135 -13.50 5.31 -17.29
CA GLU A 135 -13.19 4.02 -17.90
C GLU A 135 -13.65 2.85 -17.02
N PRO A 136 -14.10 1.74 -17.62
CA PRO A 136 -14.21 0.47 -16.91
C PRO A 136 -12.82 -0.05 -16.57
N LEU A 137 -12.67 -0.66 -15.40
CA LEU A 137 -11.42 -1.29 -14.97
C LEU A 137 -11.47 -2.80 -15.22
N GLU A 138 -10.32 -3.35 -15.59
CA GLU A 138 -10.12 -4.77 -15.77
C GLU A 138 -9.76 -5.44 -14.45
N LEU A 139 -10.33 -6.62 -14.25
CA LEU A 139 -9.96 -7.50 -13.14
C LEU A 139 -8.85 -8.45 -13.57
N GLY A 140 -7.84 -8.56 -12.73
CA GLY A 140 -6.81 -9.57 -12.82
C GLY A 140 -7.30 -10.94 -12.36
N ARG A 141 -6.37 -11.90 -12.34
CA ARG A 141 -6.64 -13.22 -11.77
C ARG A 141 -6.62 -13.14 -10.24
N PRO A 142 -7.49 -13.88 -9.53
CA PRO A 142 -7.38 -14.03 -8.09
C PRO A 142 -6.01 -14.59 -7.68
N ALA A 143 -5.42 -14.00 -6.65
CA ALA A 143 -4.21 -14.49 -6.01
C ALA A 143 -4.54 -15.51 -4.92
N ALA A 144 -3.52 -16.29 -4.50
CA ALA A 144 -3.68 -17.33 -3.47
C ALA A 144 -4.17 -16.75 -2.13
N ASP A 145 -3.84 -15.50 -1.84
CA ASP A 145 -4.25 -14.75 -0.64
C ASP A 145 -5.67 -14.16 -0.74
N ARG A 146 -6.47 -14.62 -1.71
CA ARG A 146 -7.86 -14.16 -1.96
C ARG A 146 -7.97 -12.70 -2.37
N THR A 147 -6.87 -12.06 -2.76
CA THR A 147 -6.94 -10.75 -3.38
C THR A 147 -7.11 -10.83 -4.89
N VAL A 148 -7.60 -9.74 -5.48
CA VAL A 148 -7.58 -9.53 -6.93
C VAL A 148 -7.16 -8.09 -7.23
N MET A 149 -6.30 -7.93 -8.23
CA MET A 149 -5.90 -6.62 -8.73
C MET A 149 -6.93 -6.13 -9.74
N SER A 150 -7.43 -4.92 -9.57
CA SER A 150 -8.18 -4.15 -10.57
C SER A 150 -7.25 -3.09 -11.18
N LYS A 151 -7.36 -2.84 -12.50
CA LYS A 151 -6.48 -1.88 -13.19
C LYS A 151 -7.13 -1.27 -14.44
N SER A 152 -6.60 -0.12 -14.88
CA SER A 152 -6.94 0.45 -16.20
C SER A 152 -6.60 -0.54 -17.31
N SER A 153 -7.49 -0.64 -18.30
CA SER A 153 -7.27 -1.46 -19.49
C SER A 153 -6.22 -0.82 -20.39
N ARG A 154 -5.18 -1.57 -20.74
CA ARG A 154 -4.13 -1.08 -21.64
C ARG A 154 -4.69 -0.65 -23.00
N ASP A 155 -5.65 -1.41 -23.52
CA ASP A 155 -6.28 -1.12 -24.81
C ASP A 155 -7.14 0.16 -24.75
N VAL A 156 -7.87 0.35 -23.65
CA VAL A 156 -8.65 1.58 -23.41
C VAL A 156 -7.71 2.77 -23.27
N THR A 157 -6.64 2.66 -22.47
CA THR A 157 -5.63 3.71 -22.28
C THR A 157 -5.04 4.15 -23.63
N TYR A 158 -4.68 3.22 -24.53
CA TYR A 158 -4.17 3.58 -25.85
C TYR A 158 -5.21 4.27 -26.74
N LYS A 159 -6.49 3.86 -26.69
CA LYS A 159 -7.57 4.54 -27.43
C LYS A 159 -7.84 5.95 -26.88
N MET A 160 -7.65 6.15 -25.58
CA MET A 160 -7.79 7.45 -24.92
C MET A 160 -6.70 8.44 -25.30
N ARG A 161 -5.53 7.98 -25.78
CA ARG A 161 -4.47 8.84 -26.31
C ARG A 161 -5.01 9.88 -27.30
N ASP A 162 -5.82 9.42 -28.25
CA ASP A 162 -6.22 10.20 -29.41
C ASP A 162 -7.47 11.07 -29.18
N THR A 163 -8.07 10.98 -27.99
CA THR A 163 -9.33 11.67 -27.68
C THR A 163 -9.35 12.35 -26.32
N LYS A 164 -8.55 11.87 -25.36
CA LYS A 164 -8.60 12.29 -23.95
C LYS A 164 -7.27 12.77 -23.40
N ALA A 165 -6.12 12.44 -24.00
CA ALA A 165 -4.82 12.84 -23.46
C ALA A 165 -4.71 14.35 -23.20
N SER A 166 -3.89 14.73 -22.22
CA SER A 166 -3.69 16.09 -21.77
C SER A 166 -2.21 16.47 -21.74
N ILE A 167 -1.94 17.77 -21.81
CA ILE A 167 -0.62 18.39 -21.59
C ILE A 167 -0.57 19.15 -20.26
N ALA A 168 -1.71 19.25 -19.58
CA ALA A 168 -1.84 19.96 -18.32
C ALA A 168 -1.19 19.17 -17.18
N THR A 169 -0.69 19.90 -16.20
CA THR A 169 -0.10 19.41 -14.95
C THR A 169 -0.85 20.05 -13.78
N GLY A 170 -0.66 19.52 -12.57
CA GLY A 170 -1.33 20.01 -11.37
C GLY A 170 -2.09 18.91 -10.65
N LEU A 171 -3.06 19.30 -9.83
CA LEU A 171 -3.83 18.38 -9.00
C LEU A 171 -5.10 17.95 -9.73
N PHE A 172 -5.26 16.65 -9.95
CA PHE A 172 -6.43 16.04 -10.60
C PHE A 172 -7.23 15.22 -9.58
N GLY A 173 -8.51 14.96 -9.87
CA GLY A 173 -9.35 14.10 -9.04
C GLY A 173 -9.50 12.70 -9.61
N ILE A 174 -9.76 11.74 -8.74
CA ILE A 174 -10.14 10.36 -9.09
C ILE A 174 -11.26 9.87 -8.17
N LYS A 175 -12.19 9.10 -8.72
CA LYS A 175 -13.22 8.38 -7.98
C LYS A 175 -13.36 7.00 -8.60
N ILE A 176 -13.39 5.96 -7.77
CA ILE A 176 -13.61 4.58 -8.19
C ILE A 176 -14.92 4.12 -7.56
N THR A 177 -15.81 3.63 -8.41
CA THR A 177 -17.16 3.18 -8.03
C THR A 177 -17.33 1.74 -8.45
N ASN A 178 -17.94 0.90 -7.60
CA ASN A 178 -18.50 -0.37 -8.04
C ASN A 178 -19.77 -0.07 -8.84
N SER A 179 -19.74 -0.30 -10.16
CA SER A 179 -20.86 0.05 -11.03
C SER A 179 -22.11 -0.81 -10.83
N ALA A 180 -21.99 -2.01 -10.23
CA ALA A 180 -23.15 -2.83 -9.90
C ALA A 180 -23.92 -2.30 -8.69
N THR A 181 -23.22 -1.75 -7.69
CA THR A 181 -23.84 -1.31 -6.43
C THR A 181 -23.95 0.21 -6.32
N GLY A 182 -23.23 0.96 -7.15
CA GLY A 182 -23.06 2.41 -7.02
C GLY A 182 -22.16 2.84 -5.85
N GLU A 183 -21.55 1.89 -5.12
CA GLU A 183 -20.71 2.20 -3.96
C GLU A 183 -19.38 2.83 -4.39
N VAL A 184 -19.04 3.97 -3.82
CA VAL A 184 -17.72 4.59 -3.98
C VAL A 184 -16.71 3.86 -3.11
N VAL A 185 -15.82 3.09 -3.74
CA VAL A 185 -14.78 2.32 -3.04
C VAL A 185 -13.52 3.15 -2.77
N PHE A 186 -13.28 4.18 -3.59
CA PHE A 186 -12.17 5.11 -3.42
C PHE A 186 -12.51 6.48 -4.01
N GLN A 187 -12.04 7.55 -3.36
CA GLN A 187 -12.06 8.88 -3.94
C GLN A 187 -10.86 9.66 -3.40
N GLY A 188 -10.15 10.36 -4.28
CA GLY A 188 -8.94 11.08 -3.91
C GLY A 188 -8.49 12.07 -4.96
N LYS A 189 -7.29 12.61 -4.77
CA LYS A 189 -6.64 13.48 -5.74
C LYS A 189 -5.22 13.00 -6.01
N PHE A 190 -4.65 13.34 -7.16
CA PHE A 190 -3.27 13.01 -7.48
C PHE A 190 -2.63 14.18 -8.22
N LYS A 191 -1.37 14.45 -7.91
CA LYS A 191 -0.63 15.56 -8.52
C LYS A 191 0.24 15.05 -9.66
N VAL A 192 0.12 15.70 -10.81
CA VAL A 192 0.93 15.40 -12.00
C VAL A 192 1.96 16.51 -12.21
N GLY A 193 3.22 16.10 -12.31
CA GLY A 193 4.34 16.94 -12.75
C GLY A 193 4.84 16.49 -14.12
N LYS A 194 5.85 17.21 -14.64
CA LYS A 194 6.57 16.81 -15.84
C LYS A 194 8.03 17.24 -15.81
N PHE A 195 8.88 16.54 -16.55
CA PHE A 195 10.29 16.88 -16.74
C PHE A 195 10.72 16.59 -18.20
N PRO A 196 11.72 17.30 -18.74
CA PRO A 196 12.18 17.07 -20.10
C PRO A 196 12.87 15.70 -20.24
N ILE A 197 12.62 14.99 -21.35
CA ILE A 197 13.28 13.72 -21.66
C ILE A 197 14.69 14.01 -22.21
N GLN A 198 15.73 13.73 -21.42
CA GLN A 198 17.12 14.16 -21.72
C GLN A 198 17.68 13.63 -23.04
N PHE A 199 17.26 12.44 -23.49
CA PHE A 199 17.76 11.82 -24.73
C PHE A 199 16.88 12.09 -25.95
N SER A 200 15.84 12.90 -25.81
CA SER A 200 14.97 13.26 -26.91
C SER A 200 15.61 14.40 -27.70
N ARG A 201 15.78 14.22 -29.03
CA ARG A 201 16.14 15.32 -29.95
C ARG A 201 15.03 16.38 -30.06
N GLU A 202 13.89 16.13 -29.45
CA GLU A 202 12.70 16.95 -29.45
C GLU A 202 12.37 17.40 -28.02
N THR A 203 11.70 18.55 -27.87
CA THR A 203 11.20 19.08 -26.60
C THR A 203 10.01 18.26 -26.06
N ARG A 204 10.26 17.00 -25.74
CA ARG A 204 9.29 16.09 -25.12
C ARG A 204 9.48 16.09 -23.62
N ASN A 205 8.36 16.00 -22.91
CA ASN A 205 8.34 15.83 -21.47
C ASN A 205 7.84 14.43 -21.11
N GLU A 206 8.41 13.90 -20.05
CA GLU A 206 7.80 12.80 -19.32
C GLU A 206 6.86 13.37 -18.28
N TYR A 207 5.67 12.76 -18.13
CA TYR A 207 4.73 13.09 -17.07
C TYR A 207 4.83 12.04 -15.97
N PHE A 208 4.64 12.48 -14.73
CA PHE A 208 4.70 11.59 -13.58
C PHE A 208 3.66 12.00 -12.54
N VAL A 209 3.23 11.02 -11.76
CA VAL A 209 2.40 11.24 -10.58
C VAL A 209 3.31 11.36 -9.36
N ASP A 210 3.18 12.46 -8.64
CA ASP A 210 3.89 12.72 -7.39
C ASP A 210 3.28 11.90 -6.26
N HIS A 211 4.00 10.90 -5.76
CA HIS A 211 3.52 9.98 -4.71
C HIS A 211 3.96 10.39 -3.30
N ASP A 212 4.28 11.66 -3.07
CA ASP A 212 4.69 12.14 -1.75
C ASP A 212 3.67 11.87 -0.63
N TRP A 213 2.41 11.56 -0.97
CA TRP A 213 1.39 11.11 -0.01
C TRP A 213 1.72 9.77 0.69
N LEU A 214 2.63 8.96 0.14
CA LEU A 214 3.06 7.68 0.74
C LEU A 214 4.19 7.85 1.76
N MET A 215 4.93 8.95 1.68
CA MET A 215 6.18 9.17 2.40
C MET A 215 6.06 9.01 3.93
N PRO A 216 5.00 9.50 4.60
CA PRO A 216 4.87 9.36 6.05
C PRO A 216 4.11 8.09 6.47
N ILE A 217 3.88 7.17 5.54
CA ILE A 217 3.13 5.93 5.75
C ILE A 217 4.10 4.76 5.65
N GLY A 218 4.05 3.87 6.63
CA GLY A 218 4.71 2.56 6.59
C GLY A 218 3.75 1.47 7.02
N ASP A 219 4.25 0.25 7.06
CA ASP A 219 3.49 -0.90 7.53
C ASP A 219 4.38 -1.88 8.31
N VAL A 220 3.78 -2.57 9.27
CA VAL A 220 4.34 -3.76 9.93
C VAL A 220 3.53 -4.95 9.51
N SER A 221 4.20 -6.03 9.11
CA SER A 221 3.57 -7.29 8.72
C SER A 221 4.46 -8.46 9.08
N PHE A 222 4.05 -9.65 8.66
CA PHE A 222 4.86 -10.85 8.73
C PHE A 222 5.12 -11.31 7.30
N HIS A 223 6.34 -11.73 7.00
CA HIS A 223 6.63 -12.28 5.68
C HIS A 223 6.04 -13.68 5.55
N PHE A 224 5.23 -13.92 4.51
CA PHE A 224 4.66 -15.23 4.21
C PHE A 224 5.33 -15.78 2.94
N SER A 225 6.32 -16.67 3.10
CA SER A 225 6.80 -17.49 1.99
C SER A 225 6.03 -18.81 1.97
N ASN A 226 5.33 -19.06 0.85
CA ASN A 226 4.70 -20.31 0.42
C ASN A 226 3.37 -20.71 1.09
N PHE A 227 2.30 -20.50 0.31
CA PHE A 227 0.90 -20.90 0.58
C PHE A 227 0.62 -22.39 0.36
N SER A 228 1.63 -23.27 0.29
CA SER A 228 1.45 -24.69 -0.01
C SER A 228 1.03 -25.47 1.24
N GLY A 229 -0.14 -25.14 1.78
CA GLY A 229 -1.18 -26.00 2.36
C GLY A 229 -0.88 -27.11 3.37
N GLN A 230 0.35 -27.49 3.71
CA GLN A 230 0.56 -28.72 4.51
C GLN A 230 1.60 -28.65 5.64
N ASP A 231 2.46 -27.63 5.71
CA ASP A 231 3.34 -27.46 6.87
C ASP A 231 3.10 -26.10 7.53
N LEU A 232 2.34 -26.11 8.64
CA LEU A 232 2.04 -24.96 9.49
C LEU A 232 3.27 -24.42 10.26
N GLY A 233 4.48 -24.85 9.90
CA GLY A 233 5.74 -24.30 10.40
C GLY A 233 6.14 -23.05 9.62
N PHE A 234 5.28 -22.03 9.57
CA PHE A 234 5.56 -20.79 8.86
C PHE A 234 6.60 -19.93 9.59
N ASN A 235 7.59 -19.43 8.87
CA ASN A 235 8.42 -18.34 9.38
C ASN A 235 7.54 -17.08 9.44
N PHE A 236 7.41 -16.45 10.60
CA PHE A 236 6.75 -15.15 10.73
C PHE A 236 7.78 -14.10 11.17
N PRO A 237 8.82 -13.84 10.38
CA PRO A 237 9.74 -12.79 10.73
C PRO A 237 9.01 -11.47 10.57
N VAL A 238 9.15 -10.61 11.57
CA VAL A 238 8.59 -9.27 11.52
C VAL A 238 9.17 -8.55 10.32
N GLN A 239 8.29 -7.94 9.53
CA GLN A 239 8.61 -7.21 8.32
C GLN A 239 8.08 -5.78 8.47
N VAL A 240 8.90 -4.80 8.12
CA VAL A 240 8.52 -3.38 8.16
C VAL A 240 8.78 -2.72 6.82
N GLY A 241 7.76 -2.16 6.21
CA GLY A 241 7.82 -1.46 4.93
C GLY A 241 7.81 0.06 5.11
N MET A 242 8.69 0.78 4.41
CA MET A 242 8.73 2.25 4.41
C MET A 242 9.02 2.80 3.02
N TRP A 243 8.43 3.95 2.70
CA TRP A 243 8.61 4.65 1.42
C TRP A 243 9.79 5.62 1.44
N PHE A 244 10.52 5.62 0.32
CA PHE A 244 11.66 6.47 0.05
C PHE A 244 11.46 7.15 -1.29
N LYS A 245 11.78 8.44 -1.34
CA LYS A 245 11.87 9.19 -2.58
C LYS A 245 13.33 9.23 -2.98
N LYS A 246 13.58 9.32 -4.29
CA LYS A 246 14.92 9.23 -4.90
C LYS A 246 15.45 7.80 -4.88
N SER A 247 16.01 7.38 -6.02
CA SER A 247 16.81 6.16 -6.05
C SER A 247 18.02 6.36 -5.14
N LEU A 248 18.08 5.64 -4.03
CA LEU A 248 19.25 5.56 -3.16
C LEU A 248 20.37 4.71 -3.81
N GLY A 249 20.46 4.74 -5.15
CA GLY A 249 21.21 3.81 -5.99
C GLY A 249 20.39 2.56 -6.34
N SER A 250 20.66 1.95 -7.50
CA SER A 250 20.08 0.66 -7.93
C SER A 250 20.65 -0.55 -7.18
N THR A 251 21.46 -0.31 -6.14
CA THR A 251 22.16 -1.32 -5.35
C THR A 251 22.27 -0.82 -3.90
N ASP A 252 21.57 -1.50 -3.01
CA ASP A 252 21.27 -1.15 -1.60
C ASP A 252 22.44 -1.17 -0.63
N HIS A 253 23.63 -0.74 -1.06
CA HIS A 253 24.84 -0.83 -0.24
C HIS A 253 24.82 0.08 0.99
N GLY A 254 23.92 1.07 1.04
CA GLY A 254 23.84 2.02 2.14
C GLY A 254 22.71 1.81 3.15
N LEU A 255 21.64 1.09 2.78
CA LEU A 255 20.45 0.99 3.64
C LEU A 255 20.63 -0.07 4.73
N GLU A 256 20.10 0.21 5.92
CA GLU A 256 20.12 -0.67 7.08
C GLU A 256 18.91 -0.38 7.97
N GLY A 257 18.14 -1.41 8.32
CA GLY A 257 17.03 -1.31 9.27
C GLY A 257 17.43 -1.85 10.64
N ARG A 258 17.36 -1.01 11.68
CA ARG A 258 17.65 -1.39 13.07
C ARG A 258 16.38 -1.40 13.90
N LEU A 259 16.17 -2.48 14.63
CA LEU A 259 15.04 -2.66 15.54
C LEU A 259 15.47 -2.42 16.98
N PHE A 260 14.68 -1.63 17.70
CA PHE A 260 14.90 -1.29 19.10
C PHE A 260 13.72 -1.71 19.95
N TYR A 261 14.00 -2.23 21.15
CA TYR A 261 13.02 -2.55 22.18
C TYR A 261 13.56 -2.08 23.54
N LYS A 262 12.72 -1.41 24.34
CA LYS A 262 13.13 -0.81 25.63
C LYS A 262 14.41 0.05 25.54
N GLY A 263 14.54 0.79 24.44
CA GLY A 263 15.68 1.68 24.18
C GLY A 263 16.98 0.97 23.74
N GLN A 264 17.01 -0.37 23.69
CA GLN A 264 18.16 -1.14 23.23
C GLN A 264 17.96 -1.64 21.81
N GLN A 265 19.02 -1.60 21.00
CA GLN A 265 19.01 -2.26 19.70
C GLN A 265 18.99 -3.77 19.92
N ILE A 266 18.03 -4.46 19.29
CA ILE A 266 17.87 -5.91 19.41
C ILE A 266 18.19 -6.66 18.13
N ALA A 267 18.14 -5.99 16.96
CA ALA A 267 18.53 -6.56 15.68
C ALA A 267 18.82 -5.49 14.61
N THR A 268 19.56 -5.87 13.57
CA THR A 268 19.79 -5.13 12.35
C THR A 268 19.60 -6.01 11.10
N THR A 269 19.15 -5.42 10.01
CA THR A 269 18.94 -6.12 8.74
C THR A 269 19.20 -5.22 7.54
N LYS A 270 19.40 -5.85 6.38
CA LYS A 270 19.41 -5.19 5.07
C LYS A 270 18.02 -5.22 4.46
N PRO A 271 17.65 -4.20 3.66
CA PRO A 271 16.34 -4.19 3.04
C PRO A 271 16.25 -5.24 1.92
N ASN A 272 15.02 -5.62 1.61
CA ASN A 272 14.65 -6.24 0.33
C ASN A 272 13.80 -5.24 -0.46
N GLU A 273 14.01 -5.20 -1.78
CA GLU A 273 13.16 -4.41 -2.68
C GLU A 273 11.84 -5.13 -2.92
N ARG A 274 10.70 -4.42 -2.87
CA ARG A 274 9.40 -5.03 -3.21
C ARG A 274 8.49 -4.19 -4.08
N GLU A 275 8.54 -2.86 -3.97
CA GLU A 275 7.64 -2.02 -4.74
C GLU A 275 8.33 -0.76 -5.24
N ASP A 276 8.16 -0.50 -6.53
CA ASP A 276 8.65 0.68 -7.23
C ASP A 276 7.45 1.42 -7.85
N ARG A 277 7.39 2.73 -7.62
CA ARG A 277 6.44 3.67 -8.21
C ARG A 277 7.23 4.77 -8.90
N ALA A 278 7.31 4.65 -10.22
CA ALA A 278 8.04 5.60 -11.04
C ALA A 278 7.32 5.91 -12.36
N SER A 279 7.78 6.96 -13.04
CA SER A 279 7.44 7.21 -14.44
C SER A 279 8.21 6.25 -15.36
N GLU A 280 7.73 6.05 -16.60
CA GLU A 280 8.34 5.09 -17.55
C GLU A 280 9.80 5.42 -17.82
N PHE A 281 10.12 6.72 -17.93
CA PHE A 281 11.48 7.20 -18.17
C PHE A 281 12.25 7.60 -16.90
N ALA A 282 11.75 7.23 -15.70
CA ALA A 282 12.41 7.57 -14.43
C ALA A 282 13.81 6.99 -14.30
N VAL A 283 14.13 5.88 -14.96
CA VAL A 283 15.48 5.29 -14.99
C VAL A 283 16.53 6.31 -15.47
N ASN A 284 16.13 7.24 -16.34
CA ASN A 284 16.99 8.29 -16.90
C ASN A 284 17.01 9.58 -16.05
N SER A 285 16.23 9.64 -14.97
CA SER A 285 16.20 10.75 -14.01
C SER A 285 15.82 10.22 -12.62
N PRO A 286 16.63 9.30 -12.06
CA PRO A 286 16.24 8.45 -10.94
C PRO A 286 16.06 9.20 -9.61
N ASP A 287 16.46 10.46 -9.56
CA ASP A 287 16.61 11.20 -8.32
C ASP A 287 15.37 11.99 -7.87
N LEU A 288 14.40 12.26 -8.74
CA LEU A 288 13.31 13.21 -8.42
C LEU A 288 11.89 12.67 -8.58
N HIS A 289 11.70 11.56 -9.30
CA HIS A 289 10.39 11.09 -9.77
C HIS A 289 10.17 9.59 -9.57
N HIS A 290 10.76 9.07 -8.49
CA HIS A 290 10.78 7.66 -8.15
C HIS A 290 10.51 7.53 -6.64
N TRP A 291 9.48 6.77 -6.29
CA TRP A 291 9.13 6.37 -4.93
C TRP A 291 9.26 4.87 -4.80
N ARG A 292 10.02 4.42 -3.82
CA ARG A 292 10.32 3.00 -3.62
C ARG A 292 9.99 2.59 -2.21
N ARG A 293 9.31 1.45 -2.06
CA ARG A 293 9.05 0.84 -0.76
C ARG A 293 10.13 -0.20 -0.50
N TRP A 294 10.92 0.06 0.55
CA TRP A 294 11.90 -0.86 1.07
C TRP A 294 11.31 -1.65 2.22
N GLU A 295 11.61 -2.94 2.27
CA GLU A 295 11.15 -3.81 3.34
C GLU A 295 12.32 -4.33 4.17
N PHE A 296 12.21 -4.15 5.48
CA PHE A 296 13.20 -4.59 6.46
C PHE A 296 12.64 -5.81 7.18
N GLN A 297 13.32 -6.94 7.03
CA GLN A 297 12.91 -8.21 7.61
C GLN A 297 14.07 -8.78 8.42
N TRP A 298 13.84 -9.02 9.71
CA TRP A 298 14.85 -9.60 10.60
C TRP A 298 14.70 -11.12 10.64
N SER A 299 15.22 -11.75 9.59
CA SER A 299 15.20 -13.20 9.34
C SER A 299 16.59 -13.82 9.52
N ASP A 300 16.83 -15.03 9.03
CA ASP A 300 18.10 -15.76 9.09
C ASP A 300 19.32 -14.97 8.57
N LYS A 301 19.08 -13.95 7.72
CA LYS A 301 20.11 -13.03 7.19
C LYS A 301 20.42 -11.83 8.09
N SER A 302 19.75 -11.69 9.23
CA SER A 302 20.00 -10.64 10.22
C SER A 302 21.01 -11.08 11.28
N ASP A 303 21.53 -10.13 12.06
CA ASP A 303 22.35 -10.45 13.25
C ASP A 303 21.55 -11.21 14.32
N ARG A 304 20.22 -11.03 14.33
CA ARG A 304 19.29 -11.72 15.19
C ARG A 304 17.88 -11.76 14.59
N GLU A 305 17.34 -12.96 14.47
CA GLU A 305 15.97 -13.15 13.99
C GLU A 305 14.94 -12.62 14.98
N ILE A 306 13.88 -12.00 14.44
CA ILE A 306 12.75 -11.45 15.19
C ILE A 306 11.48 -12.18 14.76
N ASN A 307 10.98 -13.06 15.63
CA ASN A 307 9.92 -14.00 15.31
C ASN A 307 8.72 -13.85 16.25
N VAL A 308 7.61 -14.48 15.86
CA VAL A 308 6.47 -14.80 16.74
C VAL A 308 6.49 -16.30 16.99
N ASP A 309 6.36 -16.71 18.26
CA ASP A 309 6.28 -18.12 18.63
C ASP A 309 4.96 -18.70 18.11
N ASN A 310 5.04 -19.51 17.05
CA ASN A 310 3.88 -20.14 16.43
C ASN A 310 3.64 -21.57 16.93
N GLY A 311 4.48 -22.08 17.83
CA GLY A 311 4.44 -23.48 18.24
C GLY A 311 4.64 -24.47 17.08
N GLY A 312 5.24 -24.06 15.95
CA GLY A 312 5.62 -24.92 14.83
C GLY A 312 7.13 -24.91 14.63
N SER A 313 7.64 -25.05 13.41
CA SER A 313 9.09 -25.02 13.14
C SER A 313 9.83 -23.79 13.71
N TYR A 314 9.09 -22.70 13.98
CA TYR A 314 9.59 -21.43 14.50
C TYR A 314 9.20 -21.21 15.98
N HIS A 315 9.28 -22.25 16.81
CA HIS A 315 9.15 -22.14 18.26
C HIS A 315 10.53 -21.98 18.94
N ARG A 316 10.49 -21.53 20.20
CA ARG A 316 11.68 -21.14 20.97
C ARG A 316 12.73 -22.23 21.14
N ASP A 317 12.30 -23.47 21.31
CA ASP A 317 13.27 -24.57 21.53
C ASP A 317 14.03 -24.91 20.24
N ASN A 318 13.42 -24.68 19.08
CA ASN A 318 14.10 -24.84 17.79
C ASN A 318 14.94 -23.60 17.42
N MET A 319 14.60 -22.43 17.96
CA MET A 319 15.26 -21.16 17.66
C MET A 319 15.68 -20.40 18.93
N PRO A 320 16.56 -20.99 19.77
CA PRO A 320 16.88 -20.44 21.09
C PRO A 320 17.61 -19.09 21.04
N LYS A 321 18.12 -18.68 19.87
CA LYS A 321 18.80 -17.39 19.67
C LYS A 321 17.86 -16.27 19.18
N SER A 322 16.68 -16.61 18.68
CA SER A 322 15.73 -15.64 18.14
C SER A 322 15.13 -14.78 19.26
N PHE A 323 14.69 -13.58 18.90
CA PHE A 323 13.91 -12.72 19.78
C PHE A 323 12.42 -12.89 19.45
N PHE A 324 11.64 -13.32 20.43
CA PHE A 324 10.21 -13.58 20.27
C PHE A 324 9.40 -12.37 20.73
N ILE A 325 8.80 -11.64 19.78
CA ILE A 325 8.08 -10.38 20.08
C ILE A 325 6.81 -10.62 20.90
N ASP A 326 6.18 -11.79 20.74
CA ASP A 326 4.99 -12.18 21.48
C ASP A 326 5.25 -12.48 22.96
N LYS A 327 6.53 -12.72 23.32
CA LYS A 327 6.96 -12.87 24.72
C LYS A 327 7.52 -11.57 25.31
N ASN A 328 7.63 -10.53 24.48
CA ASN A 328 8.20 -9.24 24.84
C ASN A 328 7.24 -8.12 24.40
N PRO A 329 6.00 -8.07 24.93
CA PRO A 329 5.05 -7.04 24.55
C PRO A 329 5.58 -5.64 24.89
N GLY A 330 5.07 -4.64 24.18
CA GLY A 330 5.44 -3.23 24.34
C GLY A 330 5.73 -2.51 23.03
N GLU A 331 6.30 -1.31 23.16
CA GLU A 331 6.67 -0.46 22.03
C GLU A 331 8.02 -0.91 21.43
N TYR A 332 8.04 -0.95 20.11
CA TYR A 332 9.21 -1.19 19.28
C TYR A 332 9.45 0.03 18.40
N THR A 333 10.72 0.36 18.19
CA THR A 333 11.13 1.44 17.28
C THR A 333 12.00 0.87 16.17
N VAL A 334 11.66 1.19 14.94
CA VAL A 334 12.47 0.87 13.76
C VAL A 334 13.13 2.16 13.32
N LYS A 335 14.46 2.13 13.17
CA LYS A 335 15.21 3.23 12.56
C LYS A 335 15.90 2.73 11.30
N VAL A 336 15.70 3.43 10.19
CA VAL A 336 16.40 3.15 8.94
C VAL A 336 17.55 4.11 8.79
N PHE A 337 18.71 3.56 8.45
CA PHE A 337 19.94 4.30 8.19
C PHE A 337 20.29 4.19 6.71
N HIS A 338 20.86 5.26 6.17
CA HIS A 338 21.51 5.29 4.88
C HIS A 338 22.96 5.75 5.09
N ASN A 339 23.93 4.88 4.78
CA ASN A 339 25.36 5.12 5.01
C ASN A 339 25.66 5.56 6.47
N GLY A 340 25.01 4.91 7.43
CA GLY A 340 25.17 5.21 8.86
C GLY A 340 24.41 6.42 9.39
N VAL A 341 23.69 7.17 8.53
CA VAL A 341 22.88 8.33 8.94
C VAL A 341 21.40 7.94 9.02
N PRO A 342 20.68 8.25 10.12
CA PRO A 342 19.26 7.92 10.23
C PRO A 342 18.43 8.74 9.24
N VAL A 343 17.59 8.06 8.45
CA VAL A 343 16.74 8.66 7.40
C VAL A 343 15.25 8.44 7.63
N ARG A 344 14.87 7.40 8.39
CA ARG A 344 13.49 7.14 8.81
C ARG A 344 13.44 6.63 10.24
N GLU A 345 12.31 6.87 10.90
CA GLU A 345 11.95 6.22 12.14
C GLU A 345 10.46 5.90 12.13
N ALA A 346 10.08 4.76 12.70
CA ALA A 346 8.69 4.41 12.91
C ALA A 346 8.55 3.62 14.20
N LYS A 347 7.36 3.65 14.78
CA LYS A 347 7.03 2.93 16.01
C LYS A 347 5.84 2.02 15.79
N PHE A 348 5.87 0.87 16.45
CA PHE A 348 4.73 -0.04 16.54
C PHE A 348 4.67 -0.69 17.91
N THR A 349 3.49 -1.15 18.31
CA THR A 349 3.29 -1.79 19.61
C THR A 349 2.88 -3.24 19.41
N VAL A 350 3.44 -4.14 20.20
CA VAL A 350 2.99 -5.52 20.31
C VAL A 350 2.21 -5.70 21.61
N GLY A 351 0.97 -6.16 21.50
CA GLY A 351 0.08 -6.42 22.61
C GLY A 351 0.50 -7.63 23.43
N ALA A 352 -0.11 -7.80 24.60
CA ALA A 352 0.11 -8.95 25.47
C ALA A 352 -0.32 -10.29 24.84
N ASP A 353 -1.15 -10.24 23.79
CA ASP A 353 -1.58 -11.37 22.97
C ASP A 353 -0.61 -11.69 21.82
N GLY A 354 0.53 -10.98 21.75
CA GLY A 354 1.55 -11.15 20.72
C GLY A 354 1.21 -10.51 19.37
N LYS A 355 0.10 -9.77 19.27
CA LYS A 355 -0.33 -9.10 18.05
C LYS A 355 0.22 -7.70 17.92
N VAL A 356 0.53 -7.27 16.71
CA VAL A 356 0.76 -5.84 16.44
C VAL A 356 -0.55 -5.09 16.67
N VAL A 357 -0.50 -4.09 17.53
CA VAL A 357 -1.65 -3.24 17.87
C VAL A 357 -1.95 -2.31 16.71
N ASP A 358 -3.17 -2.36 16.19
CA ASP A 358 -3.66 -1.40 15.20
C ASP A 358 -3.84 -0.02 15.83
N GLY A 359 -3.23 1.01 15.24
CA GLY A 359 -3.37 2.41 15.65
C GLY A 359 -4.77 3.01 15.40
N GLY A 360 -5.72 2.22 14.85
CA GLY A 360 -7.07 2.64 14.53
C GLY A 360 -7.17 3.45 13.24
N TYR A 361 -6.10 3.43 12.43
CA TYR A 361 -6.03 4.17 11.16
C TYR A 361 -6.74 3.44 10.04
N GLN A 362 -7.00 2.15 10.23
CA GLN A 362 -7.72 1.32 9.29
C GLN A 362 -9.10 1.04 9.87
N LYS A 363 -10.13 1.03 9.01
CA LYS A 363 -11.34 0.30 9.40
C LYS A 363 -10.94 -1.18 9.56
N PRO A 364 -11.50 -1.92 10.55
CA PRO A 364 -11.29 -3.36 10.64
C PRO A 364 -11.69 -3.98 9.30
N GLY A 365 -10.66 -4.37 8.55
CA GLY A 365 -10.71 -4.42 7.10
C GLY A 365 -9.34 -4.72 6.53
N TYR A 366 -8.67 -5.69 7.15
CA TYR A 366 -7.86 -6.71 6.50
C TYR A 366 -6.93 -6.22 5.39
N LEU A 367 -5.81 -5.62 5.77
CA LEU A 367 -4.65 -5.73 4.91
C LEU A 367 -4.20 -7.19 4.87
N THR A 368 -3.82 -7.66 3.68
CA THR A 368 -3.22 -8.98 3.51
C THR A 368 -2.03 -9.15 4.45
N TYR A 369 -1.80 -10.39 4.90
CA TYR A 369 -0.61 -10.73 5.70
C TYR A 369 -0.52 -10.04 7.06
N HIS A 370 -1.66 -9.68 7.67
CA HIS A 370 -1.72 -8.98 8.96
C HIS A 370 -0.95 -7.66 8.99
N LYS A 371 -0.86 -6.98 7.84
CA LYS A 371 -0.27 -5.66 7.76
C LYS A 371 -1.02 -4.67 8.66
N VAL A 372 -0.26 -3.88 9.42
CA VAL A 372 -0.75 -2.76 10.23
C VAL A 372 -0.03 -1.51 9.75
N LEU A 373 -0.77 -0.45 9.42
CA LEU A 373 -0.20 0.82 8.97
C LEU A 373 0.39 1.55 10.17
N ILE A 374 1.58 2.10 9.99
CA ILE A 374 2.30 2.86 11.02
C ILE A 374 2.73 4.23 10.48
N PRO A 375 2.72 5.28 11.32
CA PRO A 375 3.31 6.55 10.96
C PRO A 375 4.84 6.45 10.86
N VAL A 376 5.40 7.12 9.86
CA VAL A 376 6.84 7.17 9.63
C VAL A 376 7.32 8.62 9.73
N THR A 377 8.29 8.85 10.62
CA THR A 377 9.05 10.10 10.70
C THR A 377 10.17 10.09 9.67
N ILE A 378 10.27 11.16 8.90
CA ILE A 378 11.38 11.38 7.96
C ILE A 378 12.40 12.28 8.66
N ILE A 379 13.56 11.71 8.99
CA ILE A 379 14.58 12.35 9.83
C ILE A 379 15.66 13.04 8.96
N GLY A 380 15.97 12.46 7.80
CA GLY A 380 16.99 12.98 6.89
C GLY A 380 16.51 14.18 6.08
N ASN A 381 17.45 15.04 5.67
CA ASN A 381 17.20 16.19 4.78
C ASN A 381 17.56 15.93 3.31
N SER A 382 18.03 14.72 2.99
CA SER A 382 18.47 14.35 1.64
C SER A 382 17.33 14.28 0.62
N GLU A 383 16.10 14.09 1.09
CA GLU A 383 14.91 13.91 0.26
C GLU A 383 13.96 15.11 0.40
N LYS A 384 13.71 15.80 -0.72
CA LYS A 384 12.70 16.87 -0.77
C LYS A 384 11.34 16.25 -1.06
N TRP A 385 10.40 16.36 -0.12
CA TRP A 385 9.04 15.86 -0.28
C TRP A 385 8.00 16.86 0.24
N ASN A 386 6.79 16.77 -0.28
CA ASN A 386 5.64 17.60 0.12
C ASN A 386 4.98 17.03 1.39
N THR A 387 5.29 17.62 2.54
CA THR A 387 4.76 17.20 3.85
C THR A 387 3.24 17.30 3.97
N ALA A 388 2.59 18.08 3.10
CA ALA A 388 1.13 18.22 3.07
C ALA A 388 0.45 17.18 2.16
N ALA A 389 1.17 16.48 1.28
CA ALA A 389 0.58 15.63 0.24
C ALA A 389 -0.35 14.55 0.81
N TRP A 390 0.03 13.92 1.93
CA TRP A 390 -0.79 12.91 2.57
C TRP A 390 -2.14 13.44 3.08
N LYS A 391 -2.23 14.75 3.36
CA LYS A 391 -3.46 15.47 3.74
C LYS A 391 -4.12 16.19 2.56
N THR A 392 -3.67 16.06 1.33
CA THR A 392 -4.28 16.81 0.21
C THR A 392 -4.50 15.99 -1.05
N GLU A 393 -3.87 14.83 -1.15
CA GLU A 393 -3.80 14.01 -2.36
C GLU A 393 -4.53 12.67 -2.16
N ALA A 394 -3.94 11.53 -2.55
CA ALA A 394 -4.69 10.30 -2.79
C ALA A 394 -5.45 9.78 -1.56
N PHE A 395 -4.90 9.97 -0.36
CA PHE A 395 -5.53 9.56 0.90
C PHE A 395 -6.25 10.69 1.64
N TYR A 396 -6.39 11.87 1.02
CA TYR A 396 -7.11 12.95 1.68
C TYR A 396 -8.60 12.68 1.79
N GLY A 397 -9.12 12.73 3.02
CA GLY A 397 -10.54 12.50 3.32
C GLY A 397 -10.98 11.04 3.24
N ASN A 398 -10.07 10.10 2.96
CA ASN A 398 -10.37 8.69 2.77
C ASN A 398 -9.30 7.77 3.37
N LEU A 399 -9.73 6.60 3.87
CA LEU A 399 -8.94 5.43 4.28
C LEU A 399 -8.00 5.55 5.49
N MET A 400 -7.60 6.74 5.90
CA MET A 400 -6.69 6.97 7.04
C MET A 400 -7.26 7.97 8.05
N LYS A 401 -8.54 7.82 8.40
CA LYS A 401 -9.20 8.73 9.34
C LYS A 401 -8.54 8.61 10.71
N GLY A 402 -7.97 9.70 11.21
CA GLY A 402 -7.26 9.74 12.49
C GLY A 402 -5.76 9.44 12.41
N PHE A 403 -5.21 9.18 11.21
CA PHE A 403 -3.77 9.04 11.01
C PHE A 403 -3.05 10.33 11.37
N LEU A 404 -2.14 10.24 12.34
CA LEU A 404 -1.31 11.34 12.80
C LEU A 404 0.11 11.08 12.31
N VAL A 405 0.58 11.92 11.40
CA VAL A 405 1.99 11.96 11.05
C VAL A 405 2.75 12.63 12.21
N PRO A 406 3.93 12.11 12.59
CA PRO A 406 4.76 12.66 13.66
C PRO A 406 5.12 14.14 13.49
#